data_AF-A0A2A8PQL3-F1
#
_entry.id   AF-A0A2A8PQL3-F1
#
_cell.length_a   1.000
_cell.length_b   1.000
_cell.length_c   1.000
_cell.angle_alpha   90.00
_cell.angle_beta   90.00
_cell.angle_gamma   90.00
#
_symmetry.space_group_name_H-M   'P 1'
#
loop_
_entity.id
_entity.type
_entity.pdbx_description
1 polymer ?
#
loop_
_entity_poly.entity_id
_entity_poly.type
_entity_poly.pdbx_seq_one_letter_code
_entity_poly.pdbx_strand_id
1 'polypeptide(L)'
;MFSSNCEVTKIDYEAKPASPLPAFGFAFNASAPQFASLFTPLLLPSVSPNPNISVPIINNTVNAGDGIQIQQTGIYQISYILTVSLENVPAPPNAARFFLTLGTPDNIIPGSGTAVQANIIGTGDAEISSGVILINLNPGDLIQIVPVELFGAVDIRAAALTVIQIC
;
A
#
# COMPACT_ATOMS: atom_id res chain seq x y z
N MET A 1 -34.73 6.80 -54.75
CA MET A 1 -34.11 7.52 -53.62
C MET A 1 -34.15 6.60 -52.42
N PHE A 2 -32.98 6.14 -51.96
CA PHE A 2 -32.48 6.19 -50.57
C PHE A 2 -31.24 5.29 -50.49
N SER A 3 -30.13 5.95 -50.15
CA SER A 3 -28.80 5.42 -49.85
C SER A 3 -28.86 4.51 -48.61
N SER A 4 -28.02 3.46 -48.57
CA SER A 4 -27.37 3.08 -47.32
C SER A 4 -26.07 2.32 -47.60
N ASN A 5 -24.96 3.06 -47.65
CA ASN A 5 -23.64 2.49 -47.40
C ASN A 5 -23.55 2.17 -45.90
N CYS A 6 -23.92 0.95 -45.50
CA CYS A 6 -23.51 0.43 -44.21
C CYS A 6 -22.04 0.00 -44.32
N GLU A 7 -21.12 0.90 -43.98
CA GLU A 7 -19.77 0.47 -43.62
C GLU A 7 -19.87 -0.38 -42.35
N VAL A 8 -19.57 -1.66 -42.50
CA VAL A 8 -19.39 -2.56 -41.36
C VAL A 8 -18.08 -2.17 -40.71
N THR A 9 -18.14 -1.40 -39.62
CA THR A 9 -16.99 -1.18 -38.75
C THR A 9 -16.59 -2.54 -38.17
N LYS A 10 -15.52 -3.14 -38.71
CA LYS A 10 -14.91 -4.32 -38.09
C LYS A 10 -14.42 -3.89 -36.72
N ILE A 11 -15.15 -4.30 -35.69
CA ILE A 11 -14.64 -4.27 -34.32
C ILE A 11 -13.59 -5.37 -34.27
N ASP A 12 -12.31 -4.99 -34.19
CA ASP A 12 -11.23 -5.95 -33.99
C ASP A 12 -11.46 -6.68 -32.66
N TYR A 13 -11.88 -7.95 -32.77
CA TYR A 13 -12.03 -8.90 -31.67
C TYR A 13 -10.71 -9.64 -31.38
N GLU A 14 -9.57 -9.06 -31.75
CA GLU A 14 -8.29 -9.60 -31.33
C GLU A 14 -8.14 -9.37 -29.83
N ALA A 15 -8.16 -10.46 -29.05
CA ALA A 15 -7.72 -10.44 -27.67
C ALA A 15 -6.27 -9.95 -27.67
N LYS A 16 -6.08 -8.66 -27.36
CA LYS A 16 -4.74 -8.11 -27.17
C LYS A 16 -4.03 -9.00 -26.13
N PRO A 17 -2.84 -9.51 -26.43
CA PRO A 17 -2.08 -10.26 -25.44
C PRO A 17 -1.94 -9.37 -24.21
N ALA A 18 -2.37 -9.87 -23.05
CA ALA A 18 -2.24 -9.15 -21.80
C ALA A 18 -0.76 -8.82 -21.61
N SER A 19 -0.43 -7.53 -21.59
CA SER A 19 0.93 -7.10 -21.31
C SER A 19 1.27 -7.55 -19.89
N PRO A 20 2.41 -8.22 -19.66
CA PRO A 20 2.84 -8.55 -18.31
C PRO A 20 3.09 -7.23 -17.57
N LEU A 21 2.26 -6.95 -16.57
CA LEU A 21 2.43 -5.79 -15.70
C LEU A 21 3.59 -6.09 -14.74
N PRO A 22 4.60 -5.21 -14.63
CA PRO A 22 5.64 -5.40 -13.63
C PRO A 22 5.02 -5.19 -12.25
N ALA A 23 4.72 -6.29 -11.55
CA ALA A 23 4.15 -6.27 -10.21
C ALA A 23 5.26 -6.43 -9.17
N PHE A 24 5.30 -5.54 -8.19
CA PHE A 24 6.19 -5.69 -7.06
C PHE A 24 5.59 -5.11 -5.75
N GLY A 25 5.87 -5.75 -4.61
CA GLY A 25 5.44 -5.31 -3.29
C GLY A 25 6.50 -5.60 -2.23
N PHE A 26 6.86 -4.57 -1.46
CA PHE A 26 7.87 -4.69 -0.42
C PHE A 26 7.21 -5.27 0.82
N ALA A 27 7.80 -6.32 1.40
CA ALA A 27 7.42 -6.79 2.73
C ALA A 27 8.55 -6.53 3.71
N PHE A 28 8.19 -6.05 4.89
CA PHE A 28 9.05 -5.82 6.02
C PHE A 28 8.61 -6.71 7.18
N ASN A 29 9.58 -7.36 7.79
CA ASN A 29 9.45 -7.99 9.09
C ASN A 29 10.35 -7.23 10.06
N ALA A 30 9.77 -6.71 11.14
CA ALA A 30 10.51 -5.90 12.09
C ALA A 30 11.43 -6.78 12.94
N SER A 31 12.73 -6.47 12.93
CA SER A 31 13.70 -7.11 13.83
C SER A 31 13.56 -6.65 15.29
N ALA A 32 12.80 -5.57 15.53
CA ALA A 32 12.44 -5.03 16.83
C ALA A 32 11.04 -4.37 16.77
N PRO A 33 10.31 -4.26 17.89
CA PRO A 33 9.03 -3.55 17.95
C PRO A 33 9.08 -2.16 17.31
N GLN A 34 8.12 -1.84 16.43
CA GLN A 34 7.94 -0.49 15.90
C GLN A 34 6.63 0.08 16.43
N PHE A 35 6.71 0.95 17.43
CA PHE A 35 5.51 1.58 17.97
C PHE A 35 4.98 2.67 17.04
N ALA A 36 3.70 2.58 16.70
CA ALA A 36 3.01 3.61 15.94
C ALA A 36 2.95 4.92 16.73
N SER A 37 3.12 6.03 16.02
CA SER A 37 2.96 7.39 16.56
C SER A 37 2.02 8.15 15.64
N LEU A 38 1.14 8.96 16.24
CA LEU A 38 0.13 9.71 15.51
C LEU A 38 0.79 10.63 14.47
N PHE A 39 0.29 10.59 13.23
CA PHE A 39 0.78 11.35 12.07
C PHE A 39 2.26 11.14 11.75
N THR A 40 2.87 10.07 12.25
CA THR A 40 4.26 9.72 11.97
C THR A 40 4.28 8.54 10.99
N PRO A 41 4.84 8.69 9.78
CA PRO A 41 4.98 7.59 8.83
C PRO A 41 5.67 6.38 9.45
N LEU A 42 5.16 5.20 9.13
CA LEU A 42 5.83 3.95 9.51
C LEU A 42 7.11 3.80 8.70
N LEU A 43 8.22 3.55 9.39
CA LEU A 43 9.47 3.13 8.77
C LEU A 43 9.28 1.82 7.99
N LEU A 44 9.81 1.80 6.78
CA LEU A 44 9.87 0.68 5.85
C LEU A 44 11.34 0.40 5.48
N PRO A 45 12.19 0.00 6.44
CA PRO A 45 13.65 -0.04 6.25
C PRO A 45 14.13 -1.16 5.30
N SER A 46 13.28 -2.14 4.98
CA SER A 46 13.62 -3.21 4.04
C SER A 46 13.48 -2.74 2.59
N VAL A 47 14.56 -2.86 1.83
CA VAL A 47 14.55 -2.73 0.36
C VAL A 47 14.38 -4.09 -0.33
N SER A 48 14.19 -5.18 0.44
CA SER A 48 14.16 -6.53 -0.12
C SER A 48 12.82 -6.81 -0.79
N PRO A 49 12.85 -7.20 -2.07
CA PRO A 49 11.66 -7.63 -2.76
C PRO A 49 11.06 -8.90 -2.14
N ASN A 50 9.83 -8.88 -1.60
CA ASN A 50 9.16 -10.11 -1.19
C ASN A 50 8.22 -10.54 -2.32
N PRO A 51 8.75 -11.29 -3.31
CA PRO A 51 8.99 -12.70 -3.07
C PRO A 51 10.34 -13.20 -3.60
N ASN A 52 10.68 -14.44 -3.26
CA ASN A 52 11.85 -15.23 -3.70
C ASN A 52 11.76 -15.60 -5.20
N ILE A 53 11.33 -14.66 -6.04
CA ILE A 53 11.03 -14.83 -7.45
C ILE A 53 11.80 -13.74 -8.20
N SER A 54 12.54 -14.12 -9.23
CA SER A 54 13.26 -13.25 -10.15
C SER A 54 12.30 -12.48 -11.07
N VAL A 55 11.31 -11.79 -10.49
CA VAL A 55 10.46 -10.83 -11.20
C VAL A 55 11.25 -9.52 -11.30
N PRO A 56 11.19 -8.82 -12.45
CA PRO A 56 11.86 -7.53 -12.60
C PRO A 56 11.40 -6.57 -11.50
N ILE A 57 12.34 -6.18 -10.64
CA ILE A 57 12.16 -5.09 -9.69
C ILE A 57 11.86 -3.84 -10.51
N ILE A 58 10.78 -3.12 -10.17
CA ILE A 58 10.45 -1.85 -10.80
C ILE A 58 11.57 -0.85 -10.48
N ASN A 59 12.32 -0.41 -11.50
CA ASN A 59 13.30 0.68 -11.40
C ASN A 59 12.66 2.07 -11.25
N ASN A 60 11.33 2.15 -11.29
CA ASN A 60 10.57 3.40 -11.27
C ASN A 60 10.12 3.81 -9.87
N THR A 61 10.66 3.16 -8.83
CA THR A 61 10.37 3.48 -7.44
C THR A 61 11.64 3.39 -6.59
N VAL A 62 11.76 4.25 -5.59
CA VAL A 62 12.88 4.28 -4.65
C VAL A 62 12.33 4.21 -3.22
N ASN A 63 12.91 3.35 -2.38
CA ASN A 63 12.59 3.33 -0.95
C ASN A 63 13.18 4.59 -0.29
N ALA A 64 12.34 5.38 0.38
CA ALA A 64 12.74 6.60 1.09
C ALA A 64 13.02 6.37 2.60
N GLY A 65 12.86 5.13 3.08
CA GLY A 65 13.02 4.72 4.47
C GLY A 65 11.71 4.66 5.24
N ASP A 66 10.74 5.52 4.93
CA ASP A 66 9.40 5.59 5.55
C ASP A 66 8.26 5.50 4.52
N GLY A 67 8.60 5.11 3.30
CA GLY A 67 7.71 5.13 2.16
C GLY A 67 8.39 4.76 0.86
N ILE A 68 7.61 4.78 -0.21
CA ILE A 68 8.08 4.51 -1.58
C ILE A 68 7.87 5.77 -2.41
N GLN A 69 8.96 6.31 -2.94
CA GLN A 69 8.95 7.44 -3.85
C GLN A 69 8.85 6.97 -5.30
N ILE A 70 7.95 7.57 -6.05
CA ILE A 70 7.72 7.33 -7.47
C ILE A 70 8.76 8.07 -8.31
N GLN A 71 9.29 7.43 -9.35
CA GLN A 71 10.27 8.01 -10.27
C GLN A 71 9.72 8.24 -11.68
N GLN A 72 8.60 7.62 -12.04
CA GLN A 72 7.98 7.74 -13.36
C GLN A 72 6.48 8.02 -13.25
N THR A 73 5.95 8.93 -14.08
CA THR A 73 4.51 9.16 -14.17
C THR A 73 3.79 7.91 -14.70
N GLY A 74 2.66 7.56 -14.09
CA GLY A 74 1.86 6.42 -14.53
C GLY A 74 0.63 6.17 -13.67
N ILE A 75 -0.11 5.13 -14.03
CA ILE A 75 -1.18 4.60 -13.17
C ILE A 75 -0.58 3.50 -12.31
N TYR A 76 -0.79 3.61 -11.01
CA TYR A 76 -0.28 2.66 -10.03
C TYR A 76 -1.41 1.98 -9.28
N GLN A 77 -1.25 0.68 -9.07
CA GLN A 77 -2.01 -0.09 -8.11
C GLN A 77 -1.24 -0.15 -6.79
N ILE A 78 -1.88 0.29 -5.71
CA ILE A 78 -1.27 0.36 -4.39
C ILE A 78 -2.12 -0.33 -3.32
N SER A 79 -1.47 -0.94 -2.34
CA SER A 79 -2.10 -1.51 -1.14
C SER A 79 -1.06 -1.72 -0.05
N TYR A 80 -1.50 -1.95 1.19
CA TYR A 80 -0.61 -2.37 2.26
C TYR A 80 -1.19 -3.46 3.15
N ILE A 81 -0.31 -4.15 3.86
CA ILE A 81 -0.63 -5.12 4.91
C ILE A 81 0.18 -4.75 6.14
N LEU A 82 -0.42 -4.82 7.33
CA LEU A 82 0.27 -4.64 8.61
C LEU A 82 0.00 -5.86 9.49
N THR A 83 1.04 -6.34 10.17
CA THR A 83 0.88 -7.22 11.33
C THR A 83 1.09 -6.37 12.58
N VAL A 84 0.05 -6.27 13.40
CA VAL A 84 -0.01 -5.44 14.59
C VAL A 84 -0.07 -6.33 15.82
N SER A 85 0.85 -6.15 16.76
CA SER A 85 0.84 -6.83 18.03
C SER A 85 0.12 -6.01 19.09
N LEU A 86 -0.87 -6.64 19.72
CA LEU A 86 -1.65 -6.10 20.82
C LEU A 86 -1.45 -6.93 22.11
N GLU A 87 -0.46 -7.82 22.11
CA GLU A 87 -0.14 -8.72 23.22
C GLU A 87 0.47 -7.99 24.42
N ASN A 88 1.46 -7.12 24.17
CA ASN A 88 2.21 -6.39 25.21
C ASN A 88 1.57 -5.06 25.62
N VAL A 89 0.26 -4.98 25.52
CA VAL A 89 -0.50 -3.75 25.77
C VAL A 89 -0.83 -3.63 27.26
N PRO A 90 -0.31 -2.62 27.98
CA PRO A 90 -0.44 -2.55 29.45
C PRO A 90 -1.85 -2.16 29.93
N ALA A 91 -2.64 -1.45 29.10
CA ALA A 91 -3.94 -0.92 29.49
C ALA A 91 -4.87 -0.69 28.27
N PRO A 92 -5.81 -1.60 27.96
CA PRO A 92 -6.83 -1.36 26.94
C PRO A 92 -7.78 -0.21 27.35
N PRO A 93 -8.48 0.43 26.39
CA PRO A 93 -8.55 0.07 24.97
C PRO A 93 -7.33 0.54 24.18
N ASN A 94 -6.96 -0.23 23.16
CA ASN A 94 -5.96 0.18 22.18
C ASN A 94 -6.58 0.14 20.81
N ALA A 95 -6.41 1.23 20.07
CA ALA A 95 -6.96 1.35 18.75
C ALA A 95 -5.99 2.10 17.85
N ALA A 96 -5.93 1.72 16.59
CA ALA A 96 -5.27 2.51 15.58
C ALA A 96 -6.05 2.49 14.28
N ARG A 97 -5.99 3.62 13.56
CA ARG A 97 -6.39 3.71 12.16
C ARG A 97 -5.20 4.12 11.32
N PHE A 98 -4.98 3.39 10.23
CA PHE A 98 -3.88 3.61 9.30
C PHE A 98 -4.42 3.99 7.94
N PHE A 99 -3.71 4.87 7.25
CA PHE A 99 -4.01 5.27 5.88
C PHE A 99 -2.74 5.31 5.04
N LEU A 100 -2.91 5.17 3.73
CA LEU A 100 -1.90 5.60 2.79
C LEU A 100 -1.98 7.11 2.62
N THR A 101 -0.83 7.76 2.52
CA THR A 101 -0.71 9.21 2.31
C THR A 101 0.26 9.50 1.18
N LEU A 102 0.13 10.70 0.59
CA LEU A 102 1.04 11.21 -0.44
C LEU A 102 1.86 12.39 0.09
N GLY A 103 3.12 12.10 0.44
CA GLY A 103 4.17 13.04 0.84
C GLY A 103 4.00 13.69 2.21
N THR A 104 2.76 13.91 2.66
CA THR A 104 2.46 14.49 3.98
C THR A 104 1.39 13.67 4.70
N PRO A 105 1.46 13.55 6.05
CA PRO A 105 0.49 12.81 6.84
C PRO A 105 -0.99 13.18 6.62
N ASP A 106 -1.25 14.43 6.24
CA ASP A 106 -2.61 14.95 6.05
C ASP A 106 -3.17 14.69 4.64
N ASN A 107 -2.31 14.33 3.68
CA ASN A 107 -2.71 14.07 2.30
C ASN A 107 -3.11 12.60 2.12
N ILE A 108 -4.23 12.23 2.73
CA ILE A 108 -4.76 10.87 2.78
C ILE A 108 -5.26 10.42 1.40
N ILE A 109 -4.86 9.21 0.99
CA ILE A 109 -5.43 8.51 -0.16
C ILE A 109 -6.77 7.88 0.26
N PRO A 110 -7.92 8.33 -0.28
CA PRO A 110 -9.22 7.80 0.12
C PRO A 110 -9.36 6.31 -0.17
N GLY A 111 -10.06 5.58 0.70
CA GLY A 111 -10.27 4.13 0.54
C GLY A 111 -9.12 3.24 1.01
N SER A 112 -8.00 3.83 1.46
CA SER A 112 -6.84 3.09 2.01
C SER A 112 -6.94 2.78 3.50
N GLY A 113 -8.00 3.26 4.17
CA GLY A 113 -8.15 3.18 5.61
C GLY A 113 -8.27 1.74 6.13
N THR A 114 -7.49 1.40 7.13
CA THR A 114 -7.68 0.19 7.95
C THR A 114 -7.74 0.56 9.42
N ALA A 115 -8.40 -0.27 10.22
CA ALA A 115 -8.57 -0.03 11.64
C ALA A 115 -8.38 -1.33 12.43
N VAL A 116 -7.77 -1.20 13.61
CA VAL A 116 -7.66 -2.29 14.57
C VAL A 116 -8.02 -1.75 15.95
N GLN A 117 -8.73 -2.56 16.74
CA GLN A 117 -9.10 -2.23 18.11
C GLN A 117 -9.06 -3.48 19.00
N ALA A 118 -8.47 -3.34 20.18
CA ALA A 118 -8.52 -4.32 21.25
C ALA A 118 -9.03 -3.68 22.54
N ASN A 119 -9.98 -4.34 23.17
CA ASN A 119 -10.57 -3.91 24.44
C ASN A 119 -10.15 -4.82 25.61
N ILE A 120 -9.36 -5.85 25.34
CA ILE A 120 -8.87 -6.82 26.33
C ILE A 120 -7.36 -7.02 26.18
N ILE A 121 -6.70 -7.35 27.29
CA ILE A 121 -5.28 -7.72 27.33
C ILE A 121 -5.10 -9.09 26.67
N GLY A 122 -3.97 -9.29 25.97
CA GLY A 122 -3.64 -10.58 25.37
C GLY A 122 -4.41 -10.88 24.08
N THR A 123 -4.79 -9.84 23.31
CA THR A 123 -5.44 -10.02 22.00
C THR A 123 -4.53 -10.70 20.97
N GLY A 124 -3.22 -10.77 21.23
CA GLY A 124 -2.25 -11.37 20.32
C GLY A 124 -1.94 -10.46 19.14
N ASP A 125 -1.64 -11.07 17.99
CA ASP A 125 -1.31 -10.36 16.76
C ASP A 125 -2.53 -10.32 15.81
N ALA A 126 -2.73 -9.18 15.16
CA ALA A 126 -3.75 -8.96 14.14
C ALA A 126 -3.08 -8.60 12.82
N GLU A 127 -3.50 -9.25 11.74
CA GLU A 127 -3.14 -8.87 10.38
C GLU A 127 -4.26 -8.02 9.77
N ILE A 128 -3.92 -6.82 9.29
CA ILE A 128 -4.85 -5.92 8.62
C ILE A 128 -4.35 -5.60 7.23
N SER A 129 -5.25 -5.60 6.25
CA SER A 129 -4.93 -5.32 4.85
C SER A 129 -5.82 -4.20 4.32
N SER A 130 -5.23 -3.32 3.52
CA SER A 130 -5.98 -2.28 2.84
C SER A 130 -6.67 -2.82 1.59
N GLY A 131 -7.68 -2.09 1.13
CA GLY A 131 -8.16 -2.26 -0.24
C GLY A 131 -7.05 -2.00 -1.27
N VAL A 132 -7.27 -2.50 -2.48
CA VAL A 132 -6.44 -2.21 -3.65
C VAL A 132 -6.95 -0.91 -4.28
N ILE A 133 -6.04 0.04 -4.51
CA ILE A 133 -6.37 1.38 -5.02
C ILE A 133 -5.61 1.62 -6.32
N LEU A 134 -6.31 2.18 -7.31
CA LEU A 134 -5.71 2.68 -8.54
C LEU A 134 -5.57 4.19 -8.46
N ILE A 135 -4.37 4.72 -8.70
CA ILE A 135 -4.08 6.14 -8.59
C ILE A 135 -3.07 6.59 -9.65
N ASN A 136 -3.26 7.80 -10.18
CA ASN A 136 -2.25 8.45 -11.01
C ASN A 136 -1.18 9.06 -10.12
N LEU A 137 0.08 8.71 -10.36
CA LEU A 137 1.21 9.25 -9.60
C LEU A 137 2.23 9.87 -10.53
N ASN A 138 2.96 10.84 -10.00
CA ASN A 138 4.01 11.58 -10.68
C ASN A 138 5.37 11.33 -10.00
N PRO A 139 6.48 11.56 -10.72
CA PRO A 139 7.81 11.54 -10.13
C PRO A 139 7.88 12.48 -8.92
N GLY A 140 8.41 11.97 -7.81
CA GLY A 140 8.51 12.69 -6.55
C GLY A 140 7.40 12.36 -5.55
N ASP A 141 6.27 11.81 -5.99
CA ASP A 141 5.20 11.38 -5.09
C ASP A 141 5.71 10.30 -4.14
N LEU A 142 5.50 10.50 -2.84
CA LEU A 142 5.96 9.60 -1.78
C LEU A 142 4.75 8.94 -1.11
N ILE A 143 4.62 7.63 -1.27
CA ILE A 143 3.55 6.86 -0.64
C ILE A 143 4.02 6.36 0.72
N GLN A 144 3.25 6.65 1.78
CA GLN A 144 3.59 6.29 3.16
C GLN A 144 2.38 5.69 3.88
N ILE A 145 2.62 4.80 4.84
CA ILE A 145 1.59 4.29 5.75
C ILE A 145 1.64 5.13 7.01
N VAL A 146 0.53 5.78 7.36
CA VAL A 146 0.46 6.74 8.46
C VAL A 146 -0.66 6.38 9.44
N PRO A 147 -0.37 6.30 10.75
CA PRO A 147 -1.40 6.23 11.78
C PRO A 147 -2.08 7.59 11.94
N VAL A 148 -3.38 7.69 11.69
CA VAL A 148 -4.15 8.95 11.79
C VAL A 148 -5.07 9.00 13.02
N GLU A 149 -5.29 7.86 13.64
CA GLU A 149 -5.97 7.73 14.93
C GLU A 149 -5.18 6.72 15.73
N LEU A 150 -4.86 7.03 16.99
CA LEU A 150 -4.07 6.17 17.85
C LEU A 150 -4.54 6.34 19.30
N PHE A 151 -4.87 5.23 19.94
CA PHE A 151 -5.22 5.15 21.35
C PHE A 151 -4.37 4.06 21.99
N GLY A 152 -3.65 4.41 23.07
CA GLY A 152 -2.69 3.51 23.71
C GLY A 152 -1.44 3.26 22.87
N ALA A 153 -0.78 2.12 23.13
CA ALA A 153 0.40 1.66 22.41
C ALA A 153 0.03 0.60 21.37
N VAL A 154 0.47 0.79 20.13
CA VAL A 154 0.24 -0.15 19.04
C VAL A 154 1.59 -0.52 18.42
N ASP A 155 1.97 -1.78 18.55
CA ASP A 155 3.26 -2.32 18.08
C ASP A 155 3.09 -2.92 16.69
N ILE A 156 3.87 -2.44 15.72
CA ILE A 156 3.89 -2.96 14.35
C ILE A 156 5.01 -3.99 14.23
N ARG A 157 4.63 -5.25 13.98
CA ARG A 157 5.53 -6.39 13.80
C ARG A 157 5.98 -6.55 12.36
N ALA A 158 5.12 -6.24 11.42
CA ALA A 158 5.41 -6.34 10.00
C ALA A 158 4.57 -5.31 9.25
N ALA A 159 5.10 -4.86 8.12
CA ALA A 159 4.40 -3.97 7.21
C ALA A 159 4.79 -4.32 5.78
N ALA A 160 3.86 -4.32 4.86
CA ALA A 160 4.13 -4.49 3.45
C ALA A 160 3.44 -3.39 2.67
N LEU A 161 4.17 -2.67 1.83
CA LEU A 161 3.62 -1.66 0.92
C LEU A 161 3.82 -2.16 -0.51
N THR A 162 2.71 -2.39 -1.19
CA THR A 162 2.66 -2.85 -2.57
C THR A 162 2.43 -1.67 -3.49
N VAL A 163 3.28 -1.51 -4.50
CA VAL A 163 3.20 -0.44 -5.49
C VAL A 163 3.54 -1.02 -6.86
N ILE A 164 2.54 -1.09 -7.73
CA ILE A 164 2.61 -1.76 -9.03
C ILE A 164 2.25 -0.74 -10.11
N GLN A 165 3.15 -0.45 -11.04
CA GLN A 165 2.80 0.36 -12.21
C GLN A 165 2.03 -0.49 -13.22
N ILE A 166 0.86 -0.02 -13.65
CA ILE A 166 0.01 -0.73 -14.61
C ILE A 166 -0.10 -0.02 -15.97
N CYS A 167 0.17 1.29 -16.03
CA CYS A 167 0.17 2.08 -17.27
C CYS A 167 1.25 3.15 -17.24
#